data_AF-A0A418GQ12-F1
#
_entry.id   AF-A0A418GQ12-F1
#
_cell.length_a   1.000
_cell.length_b   1.000
_cell.length_c   1.000
_cell.angle_alpha   90.00
_cell.angle_beta   90.00
_cell.angle_gamma   90.00
#
_symmetry.space_group_name_H-M   'P 1'
#
loop_
_entity.id
_entity.type
_entity.pdbx_description
1 polymer ?
#
loop_
_entity_poly.entity_id
_entity_poly.type
_entity_poly.pdbx_seq_one_letter_code
_entity_poly.pdbx_strand_id
1 'polypeptide(L)'
;MNWYRIVWLLALVTLPTLAEETPLQLALRGAQHDQLYQLSSSGVTKVSVLPDTLTTPLGSLWKLYIYAWLEDTHQPEQPYQCRGNSPEEVYCCQAGESITRDSALVRSCGLYFAPQRLHIGADMWGQYWQQRQAPAWLASLTTLKPETSVTVKSLLDSLATLPAQNKAQEVLLDVVLDEAKIGVASMLGSRVRVKTWSWFADDKQEIRQGGFAGWLTDGTPLWVTGSGTSKTVLTRYATALNRVLPVPTQVASGQCVLVDLFARYPLKKVTEEKSTTAVKPGVLNGRYRVTFANGNHMTFVSHGETTLLTVKGKLKLQSHLDREEYVARVLDREAKSTPPEAAKAMTVAIRTYLQQNADRDGDCLSIPDSSATQRVSASPATVGARTMTAWTQDLIYAGDPVHYHGSRVTEGTLSWRHATAQAGQGERYDQILAFAYPDNNL
;
A
#
# COMPACT_ATOMS: atom_id res chain seq x y z
N MET A 1 -45.42 50.70 53.20
CA MET A 1 -45.05 51.91 52.44
C MET A 1 -43.75 51.59 51.70
N ASN A 2 -43.79 51.60 50.36
CA ASN A 2 -42.68 51.50 49.38
C ASN A 2 -41.90 50.18 49.28
N TRP A 3 -41.50 49.67 48.11
CA TRP A 3 -41.88 49.86 46.70
C TRP A 3 -41.16 48.71 45.96
N TYR A 4 -41.86 48.05 45.04
CA TYR A 4 -41.35 47.03 44.10
C TYR A 4 -40.08 47.44 43.34
N ARG A 5 -39.06 46.57 43.28
CA ARG A 5 -38.08 46.57 42.19
C ARG A 5 -37.93 45.16 41.63
N ILE A 6 -38.62 44.94 40.52
CA ILE A 6 -38.42 43.81 39.61
C ILE A 6 -37.15 44.13 38.81
N VAL A 7 -36.13 43.29 38.97
CA VAL A 7 -34.94 43.29 38.11
C VAL A 7 -35.04 42.05 37.22
N TRP A 8 -35.28 42.27 35.93
CA TRP A 8 -35.17 41.25 34.89
C TRP A 8 -33.68 40.93 34.67
N LEU A 9 -33.23 39.77 35.13
CA LEU A 9 -31.95 39.19 34.74
C LEU A 9 -32.15 38.41 33.43
N LEU A 10 -31.82 39.06 32.31
CA LEU A 10 -31.57 38.40 31.03
C LEU A 10 -30.32 37.51 31.19
N ALA A 11 -30.53 36.21 31.34
CA ALA A 11 -29.49 35.21 31.21
C ALA A 11 -29.06 35.14 29.73
N LEU A 12 -27.99 35.85 29.39
CA LEU A 12 -27.22 35.61 28.18
C LEU A 12 -26.58 34.22 28.31
N VAL A 13 -27.27 33.21 27.79
CA VAL A 13 -26.68 31.89 27.52
C VAL A 13 -25.71 32.10 26.35
N THR A 14 -24.44 32.35 26.67
CA THR A 14 -23.37 32.20 25.70
C THR A 14 -23.27 30.72 25.36
N LEU A 15 -23.92 30.30 24.28
CA LEU A 15 -23.61 29.02 23.64
C LEU A 15 -22.10 29.02 23.39
N PRO A 16 -21.34 28.05 23.93
CA PRO A 16 -19.94 27.94 23.58
C PRO A 16 -19.91 27.75 22.06
N THR A 17 -19.26 28.66 21.35
CA THR A 17 -18.84 28.41 19.98
C THR A 17 -18.00 27.15 20.04
N LEU A 18 -18.53 26.03 19.54
CA LEU A 18 -17.76 24.82 19.32
C LEU A 18 -16.59 25.25 18.46
N ALA A 19 -15.38 25.24 19.02
CA ALA A 19 -14.17 25.57 18.28
C ALA A 19 -14.17 24.68 17.04
N GLU A 20 -14.21 25.31 15.86
CA GLU A 20 -14.25 24.60 14.59
C GLU A 20 -12.95 23.78 14.51
N GLU A 21 -13.10 22.45 14.54
CA GLU A 21 -11.98 21.53 14.56
C GLU A 21 -11.14 21.77 13.30
N THR A 22 -9.83 22.02 13.45
CA THR A 22 -8.97 22.29 12.30
C THR A 22 -9.04 21.10 11.34
N PRO A 23 -9.47 21.31 10.09
CA PRO A 23 -9.66 20.20 9.16
C PRO A 23 -8.33 19.55 8.85
N LEU A 24 -8.37 18.23 8.66
CA LEU A 24 -7.22 17.48 8.17
C LEU A 24 -6.86 17.99 6.78
N GLN A 25 -5.58 18.23 6.53
CA GLN A 25 -5.09 18.62 5.22
C GLN A 25 -4.39 17.43 4.58
N LEU A 26 -4.73 17.14 3.32
CA LEU A 26 -4.09 16.15 2.46
C LEU A 26 -3.58 16.87 1.22
N ALA A 27 -2.28 16.86 1.00
CA ALA A 27 -1.69 17.21 -0.28
C ALA A 27 -1.43 15.94 -1.09
N LEU A 28 -1.87 15.92 -2.34
CA LEU A 28 -1.72 14.80 -3.26
C LEU A 28 -1.12 15.30 -4.58
N ARG A 29 -0.14 14.56 -5.09
CA ARG A 29 0.41 14.82 -6.42
C ARG A 29 -0.64 14.56 -7.49
N GLY A 30 -0.88 15.55 -8.34
CA GLY A 30 -1.81 15.45 -9.47
C GLY A 30 -1.10 15.43 -10.82
N ALA A 31 -1.79 15.00 -11.87
CA ALA A 31 -1.22 14.93 -13.22
C ALA A 31 -0.90 16.30 -13.83
N GLN A 32 -1.64 17.35 -13.45
CA GLN A 32 -1.44 18.72 -13.94
C GLN A 32 -0.95 19.67 -12.85
N HIS A 33 -1.51 19.58 -11.65
CA HIS A 33 -1.11 20.36 -10.48
C HIS A 33 -1.31 19.54 -9.20
N ASP A 34 -0.46 19.77 -8.21
CA ASP A 34 -0.65 19.22 -6.87
C ASP A 34 -1.91 19.82 -6.23
N GLN A 35 -2.69 18.99 -5.54
CA GLN A 35 -3.99 19.34 -4.95
C GLN A 35 -3.92 19.31 -3.44
N LEU A 36 -4.58 20.27 -2.80
CA LEU A 36 -4.79 20.32 -1.36
C LEU A 36 -6.26 20.06 -1.05
N TYR A 37 -6.51 18.98 -0.32
CA TYR A 37 -7.81 18.60 0.21
C TYR A 37 -7.88 19.01 1.68
N GLN A 38 -9.01 19.60 2.08
CA GLN A 38 -9.39 19.73 3.47
C GLN A 38 -10.48 18.70 3.77
N LEU A 39 -10.30 17.97 4.87
CA LEU A 39 -11.10 16.82 5.24
C LEU A 39 -11.62 17.02 6.68
N SER A 40 -12.92 16.81 6.87
CA SER A 40 -13.48 16.47 8.17
C SER A 40 -13.52 14.95 8.34
N SER A 41 -13.97 14.47 9.50
CA SER A 41 -14.27 13.05 9.68
C SER A 41 -15.41 12.55 8.76
N SER A 42 -16.28 13.45 8.27
CA SER A 42 -17.39 13.11 7.36
C SER A 42 -17.00 13.09 5.89
N GLY A 43 -15.91 13.76 5.49
CA GLY A 43 -15.39 13.73 4.13
C GLY A 43 -14.68 15.01 3.70
N VAL A 44 -14.59 15.23 2.39
CA VAL A 44 -13.98 16.43 1.80
C VAL A 44 -14.85 17.65 2.07
N THR A 45 -14.24 18.68 2.65
CA THR A 45 -14.85 19.99 2.86
C THR A 45 -14.39 21.00 1.82
N LYS A 46 -13.16 20.88 1.31
CA LYS A 46 -12.60 21.78 0.29
C LYS A 46 -11.54 21.08 -0.55
N VAL A 47 -11.45 21.44 -1.82
CA VAL A 47 -10.33 21.10 -2.72
C VAL A 47 -9.79 22.39 -3.34
N SER A 48 -8.48 22.58 -3.33
CA SER A 48 -7.81 23.70 -3.99
C SER A 48 -6.47 23.28 -4.57
N VAL A 49 -5.84 24.16 -5.36
CA VAL A 49 -4.43 23.99 -5.74
C VAL A 49 -3.56 24.06 -4.48
N LEU A 50 -2.49 23.26 -4.41
CA LEU A 50 -1.51 23.32 -3.33
C LEU A 50 -0.80 24.68 -3.33
N PRO A 51 -0.90 25.49 -2.26
CA PRO A 51 -0.18 26.76 -2.19
C PRO A 51 1.33 26.56 -2.08
N ASP A 52 2.12 27.31 -2.84
CA ASP A 52 3.59 27.26 -2.77
C ASP A 52 4.13 27.71 -1.40
N THR A 53 3.33 28.45 -0.62
CA THR A 53 3.67 28.95 0.71
C THR A 53 3.29 28.00 1.85
N LEU A 54 2.59 26.89 1.57
CA LEU A 54 2.22 25.95 2.61
C LEU A 54 3.47 25.21 3.10
N THR A 55 3.74 25.31 4.40
CA THR A 55 4.91 24.71 5.04
C THR A 55 4.53 23.64 6.06
N THR A 56 5.49 22.76 6.36
CA THR A 56 5.35 21.68 7.33
C THR A 56 6.72 21.41 7.98
N PRO A 57 6.78 21.06 9.28
CA PRO A 57 8.02 20.56 9.87
C PRO A 57 8.33 19.16 9.32
N LEU A 58 9.61 18.81 9.21
CA LEU A 58 10.00 17.45 8.85
C LEU A 58 9.55 16.41 9.89
N GLY A 59 9.52 16.77 11.18
CA GLY A 59 9.14 15.87 12.26
C GLY A 59 10.00 14.60 12.26
N SER A 60 9.41 13.42 12.01
CA SER A 60 10.18 12.16 11.88
C SER A 60 10.47 11.76 10.43
N LEU A 61 10.14 12.58 9.44
CA LEU A 61 10.37 12.29 8.01
C LEU A 61 11.85 12.29 7.65
N TRP A 62 12.70 13.02 8.37
CA TRP A 62 14.15 13.02 8.11
C TRP A 62 14.77 11.61 8.09
N LYS A 63 14.23 10.70 8.92
CA LYS A 63 14.68 9.29 9.02
C LYS A 63 14.51 8.55 7.70
N LEU A 64 13.47 8.89 6.93
CA LEU A 64 13.22 8.30 5.60
C LEU A 64 14.32 8.67 4.61
N TYR A 65 14.86 9.88 4.67
CA TYR A 65 15.95 10.30 3.78
C TYR A 65 17.28 9.64 4.12
N ILE A 66 17.56 9.43 5.41
CA ILE A 66 18.75 8.67 5.83
C ILE A 66 18.59 7.20 5.43
N TYR A 67 17.41 6.62 5.65
CA TYR A 67 17.10 5.27 5.19
C TYR A 67 17.36 5.11 3.69
N ALA A 68 16.82 6.02 2.87
CA ALA A 68 16.97 6.00 1.42
C ALA A 68 18.45 6.11 1.00
N TRP A 69 19.22 6.98 1.66
CA TRP A 69 20.65 7.09 1.42
C TRP A 69 21.40 5.80 1.75
N LEU A 70 21.13 5.20 2.92
CA LEU A 70 21.76 3.94 3.35
C LEU A 70 21.47 2.79 2.38
N GLU A 71 20.21 2.68 1.93
CA GLU A 71 19.78 1.64 1.01
C GLU A 71 20.43 1.81 -0.37
N ASP A 72 20.40 3.03 -0.92
CA ASP A 72 20.93 3.33 -2.26
C ASP A 72 22.46 3.26 -2.35
N THR A 73 23.15 3.57 -1.25
CA THR A 73 24.63 3.57 -1.21
C THR A 73 25.23 2.31 -0.61
N HIS A 74 24.40 1.38 -0.12
CA HIS A 74 24.81 0.13 0.53
C HIS A 74 25.87 0.31 1.61
N GLN A 75 25.73 1.38 2.41
CA GLN A 75 26.72 1.71 3.42
C GLN A 75 26.75 0.64 4.52
N PRO A 76 27.94 0.24 5.00
CA PRO A 76 28.04 -0.71 6.07
C PRO A 76 27.46 -0.11 7.36
N GLU A 77 26.54 -0.84 7.96
CA GLU A 77 25.90 -0.47 9.22
C GLU A 77 25.79 -1.68 10.13
N GLN A 78 25.65 -1.42 11.43
CA GLN A 78 25.36 -2.45 12.42
C GLN A 78 23.94 -2.27 12.96
N PRO A 79 23.31 -3.29 13.55
CA PRO A 79 22.10 -3.11 14.33
C PRO A 79 22.31 -2.11 15.49
N TYR A 80 21.30 -1.33 15.85
CA TYR A 80 21.34 -0.51 17.08
C TYR A 80 21.02 -1.41 18.28
N GLN A 81 21.87 -1.40 19.30
CA GLN A 81 21.71 -2.20 20.52
C GLN A 81 21.08 -1.34 21.60
N CYS A 82 19.89 -1.73 22.07
CA CYS A 82 19.20 -1.02 23.15
C CYS A 82 19.83 -1.37 24.49
N ARG A 83 20.31 -0.37 25.23
CA ARG A 83 21.00 -0.58 26.52
C ARG A 83 20.14 -0.27 27.75
N GLY A 84 18.94 0.28 27.55
CA GLY A 84 18.08 0.80 28.62
C GLY A 84 18.52 2.16 29.16
N ASN A 85 19.43 2.86 28.46
CA ASN A 85 20.06 4.08 28.94
C ASN A 85 19.49 5.35 28.31
N SER A 86 18.61 5.23 27.32
CA SER A 86 17.98 6.38 26.66
C SER A 86 16.47 6.25 26.66
N PRO A 87 15.71 7.28 27.08
CA PRO A 87 14.26 7.24 27.02
C PRO A 87 13.72 7.16 25.59
N GLU A 88 14.52 7.51 24.58
CA GLU A 88 14.14 7.37 23.16
C GLU A 88 14.13 5.91 22.68
N GLU A 89 14.74 4.97 23.43
CA GLU A 89 14.74 3.55 23.07
C GLU A 89 13.34 2.92 23.07
N VAL A 90 12.35 3.58 23.67
CA VAL A 90 10.93 3.22 23.56
C VAL A 90 10.44 3.13 22.11
N TYR A 91 11.07 3.86 21.19
CA TYR A 91 10.79 3.82 19.75
C TYR A 91 11.72 2.87 18.97
N CYS A 92 12.58 2.12 19.68
CA CYS A 92 13.61 1.27 19.11
C CYS A 92 13.41 -0.20 19.51
N CYS A 93 13.76 -0.59 20.73
CA CYS A 93 13.81 -1.97 21.20
C CYS A 93 13.85 -2.04 22.74
N GLN A 94 13.61 -3.23 23.32
CA GLN A 94 13.81 -3.42 24.76
C GLN A 94 15.30 -3.51 25.10
N ALA A 95 15.65 -3.25 26.36
CA ALA A 95 17.04 -3.36 26.81
C ALA A 95 17.59 -4.78 26.59
N GLY A 96 18.77 -4.89 25.97
CA GLY A 96 19.41 -6.15 25.60
C GLY A 96 19.05 -6.64 24.20
N GLU A 97 18.06 -6.04 23.53
CA GLU A 97 17.71 -6.35 22.15
C GLU A 97 18.42 -5.44 21.15
N SER A 98 18.24 -5.75 19.87
CA SER A 98 18.74 -4.92 18.77
C SER A 98 17.69 -4.65 17.71
N ILE A 99 17.87 -3.57 16.96
CA ILE A 99 16.99 -3.20 15.85
C ILE A 99 17.81 -2.94 14.58
N THR A 100 17.31 -3.44 13.46
CA THR A 100 17.87 -3.27 12.11
C THR A 100 17.21 -2.10 11.36
N ARG A 101 17.76 -1.74 10.19
CA ARG A 101 17.33 -0.57 9.40
C ARG A 101 15.83 -0.53 9.11
N ASP A 102 15.30 -1.60 8.55
CA ASP A 102 13.89 -1.69 8.13
C ASP A 102 12.95 -1.54 9.33
N SER A 103 13.17 -2.35 10.38
CA SER A 103 12.40 -2.26 11.62
C SER A 103 12.55 -0.90 12.30
N ALA A 104 13.73 -0.28 12.25
CA ALA A 104 13.97 1.05 12.82
C ALA A 104 13.14 2.12 12.11
N LEU A 105 12.97 2.03 10.79
CA LEU A 105 12.15 2.97 10.03
C LEU A 105 10.67 2.86 10.45
N VAL A 106 10.15 1.64 10.53
CA VAL A 106 8.77 1.33 10.92
C VAL A 106 8.47 1.82 12.34
N ARG A 107 9.33 1.48 13.31
CA ARG A 107 9.18 1.89 14.72
C ARG A 107 9.55 3.34 14.98
N SER A 108 10.08 4.05 13.97
CA SER A 108 10.52 5.44 14.07
C SER A 108 11.69 5.63 15.04
N CYS A 109 12.60 4.65 15.15
CA CYS A 109 13.77 4.70 16.03
C CYS A 109 14.75 5.79 15.59
N GLY A 110 14.75 6.94 16.28
CA GLY A 110 15.65 8.05 15.95
C GLY A 110 17.13 7.73 16.19
N LEU A 111 17.41 6.93 17.22
CA LEU A 111 18.77 6.55 17.60
C LEU A 111 19.47 5.71 16.52
N TYR A 112 18.73 4.90 15.77
CA TYR A 112 19.29 4.13 14.65
C TYR A 112 19.80 5.05 13.54
N PHE A 113 18.99 6.04 13.16
CA PHE A 113 19.27 6.93 12.03
C PHE A 113 20.14 8.14 12.40
N ALA A 114 20.56 8.28 13.66
CA ALA A 114 21.39 9.40 14.09
C ALA A 114 22.67 9.51 13.22
N PRO A 115 22.88 10.61 12.49
CA PRO A 115 24.00 10.71 11.55
C PRO A 115 25.38 10.49 12.20
N GLN A 116 25.54 10.89 13.46
CA GLN A 116 26.75 10.69 14.24
C GLN A 116 27.04 9.22 14.51
N ARG A 117 26.00 8.42 14.79
CA ARG A 117 26.11 6.96 14.98
C ARG A 117 26.51 6.28 13.68
N LEU A 118 25.91 6.70 12.58
CA LEU A 118 26.14 6.15 11.25
C LEU A 118 27.42 6.69 10.59
N HIS A 119 28.16 7.58 11.27
CA HIS A 119 29.37 8.22 10.77
C HIS A 119 29.18 8.90 9.40
N ILE A 120 28.01 9.51 9.16
CA ILE A 120 27.70 10.18 7.89
C ILE A 120 28.49 11.49 7.79
N GLY A 121 29.41 11.56 6.84
CA GLY A 121 30.16 12.78 6.54
C GLY A 121 29.31 13.81 5.79
N ALA A 122 29.35 15.07 6.23
CA ALA A 122 28.56 16.16 5.65
C ALA A 122 28.85 16.38 4.15
N ASP A 123 30.11 16.29 3.73
CA ASP A 123 30.51 16.47 2.33
C ASP A 123 29.96 15.36 1.42
N MET A 124 30.07 14.11 1.87
CA MET A 124 29.55 12.95 1.14
C MET A 124 28.03 13.02 1.01
N TRP A 125 27.34 13.38 2.09
CA TRP A 125 25.90 13.61 2.10
C TRP A 125 25.50 14.72 1.12
N GLY A 126 26.17 15.88 1.21
CA GLY A 126 25.89 17.03 0.35
C GLY A 126 26.10 16.73 -1.13
N GLN A 127 27.24 16.11 -1.48
CA GLN A 127 27.53 15.72 -2.87
C GLN A 127 26.49 14.74 -3.41
N TYR A 128 26.12 13.72 -2.62
CA TYR A 128 25.12 12.72 -3.02
C TYR A 128 23.77 13.34 -3.41
N TRP A 129 23.27 14.27 -2.59
CA TRP A 129 21.99 14.92 -2.81
C TRP A 129 22.05 16.03 -3.85
N GLN A 130 23.16 16.76 -3.95
CA GLN A 130 23.39 17.76 -5.01
C GLN A 130 23.41 17.13 -6.40
N GLN A 131 24.06 15.96 -6.57
CA GLN A 131 24.07 15.22 -7.83
C GLN A 131 22.66 14.82 -8.28
N ARG A 132 21.74 14.62 -7.32
CA ARG A 132 20.33 14.30 -7.54
C ARG A 132 19.43 15.54 -7.61
N GLN A 133 20.01 16.73 -7.65
CA GLN A 133 19.29 18.01 -7.69
C GLN A 133 18.28 18.17 -6.54
N ALA A 134 18.61 17.60 -5.37
CA ALA A 134 17.76 17.67 -4.20
C ALA A 134 17.62 19.11 -3.67
N PRO A 135 16.52 19.42 -2.98
CA PRO A 135 16.35 20.70 -2.29
C PRO A 135 17.48 20.99 -1.28
N ALA A 136 17.78 22.28 -1.09
CA ALA A 136 18.86 22.72 -0.20
C ALA A 136 18.71 22.21 1.25
N TRP A 137 17.47 22.10 1.74
CA TRP A 137 17.18 21.58 3.10
C TRP A 137 17.56 20.11 3.26
N LEU A 138 17.57 19.34 2.16
CA LEU A 138 17.96 17.92 2.14
C LEU A 138 19.46 17.77 1.94
N ALA A 139 20.07 18.63 1.11
CA ALA A 139 21.50 18.58 0.83
C ALA A 139 22.39 18.90 2.05
N SER A 140 21.86 19.58 3.08
CA SER A 140 22.61 19.85 4.30
C SER A 140 22.18 18.94 5.45
N LEU A 141 23.13 18.16 5.99
CA LEU A 141 22.90 17.28 7.13
C LEU A 141 22.53 18.07 8.41
N THR A 142 22.96 19.33 8.52
CA THR A 142 22.66 20.20 9.68
C THR A 142 21.22 20.71 9.67
N THR A 143 20.58 20.77 8.50
CA THR A 143 19.16 21.13 8.35
C THR A 143 18.26 19.90 8.32
N LEU A 144 18.80 18.69 8.32
CA LEU A 144 18.01 17.47 8.30
C LEU A 144 17.58 17.06 9.72
N LYS A 145 16.64 17.82 10.30
CA LYS A 145 16.21 17.68 11.69
C LYS A 145 14.70 17.93 11.84
N PRO A 146 14.06 17.45 12.93
CA PRO A 146 12.61 17.51 13.07
C PRO A 146 11.97 18.89 12.94
N GLU A 147 12.62 19.93 13.47
CA GLU A 147 12.12 21.30 13.48
C GLU A 147 12.26 22.03 12.15
N THR A 148 12.97 21.46 11.18
CA THR A 148 13.18 22.10 9.88
C THR A 148 11.84 22.24 9.15
N SER A 149 11.47 23.49 8.90
CA SER A 149 10.29 23.82 8.11
C SER A 149 10.62 23.77 6.63
N VAL A 150 9.82 23.03 5.87
CA VAL A 150 9.95 22.88 4.42
C VAL A 150 8.61 23.19 3.76
N THR A 151 8.62 23.61 2.50
CA THR A 151 7.37 23.72 1.74
C THR A 151 6.84 22.32 1.45
N VAL A 152 5.52 22.14 1.54
CA VAL A 152 4.87 20.84 1.24
C VAL A 152 5.16 20.44 -0.20
N LYS A 153 5.21 21.40 -1.12
CA LYS A 153 5.60 21.16 -2.52
C LYS A 153 7.01 20.57 -2.65
N SER A 154 8.01 21.20 -2.01
CA SER A 154 9.38 20.69 -2.04
C SER A 154 9.51 19.31 -1.39
N LEU A 155 8.71 19.03 -0.35
CA LEU A 155 8.61 17.70 0.24
C LEU A 155 8.07 16.68 -0.77
N LEU A 156 6.94 16.95 -1.43
CA LEU A 156 6.37 16.06 -2.45
C LEU A 156 7.33 15.83 -3.63
N ASP A 157 8.05 16.87 -4.07
CA ASP A 157 9.07 16.76 -5.12
C ASP A 157 10.21 15.83 -4.73
N SER A 158 10.71 15.95 -3.49
CA SER A 158 11.76 15.08 -2.98
C SER A 158 11.29 13.62 -2.79
N LEU A 159 10.02 13.40 -2.44
CA LEU A 159 9.45 12.06 -2.33
C LEU A 159 9.29 11.40 -3.70
N ALA A 160 8.91 12.17 -4.73
CA ALA A 160 8.72 11.64 -6.09
C ALA A 160 10.00 11.11 -6.74
N THR A 161 11.15 11.56 -6.25
CA THR A 161 12.47 11.24 -6.81
C THR A 161 13.34 10.54 -5.77
N LEU A 162 12.74 10.05 -4.67
CA LEU A 162 13.50 9.48 -3.58
C LEU A 162 14.20 8.19 -4.05
N PRO A 163 15.52 8.08 -3.87
CA PRO A 163 16.22 6.83 -4.14
C PRO A 163 15.71 5.71 -3.23
N ALA A 164 15.83 4.47 -3.68
CA ALA A 164 15.34 3.29 -2.96
C ALA A 164 13.84 3.33 -2.58
N GLN A 165 13.02 4.11 -3.29
CA GLN A 165 11.58 4.24 -3.03
C GLN A 165 10.86 2.89 -2.94
N ASN A 166 11.11 1.95 -3.87
CA ASN A 166 10.43 0.65 -3.87
C ASN A 166 10.67 -0.12 -2.56
N LYS A 167 11.91 -0.16 -2.09
CA LYS A 167 12.26 -0.84 -0.83
C LYS A 167 11.69 -0.10 0.39
N ALA A 168 11.70 1.24 0.38
CA ALA A 168 11.05 2.02 1.43
C ALA A 168 9.53 1.78 1.47
N GLN A 169 8.88 1.67 0.31
CA GLN A 169 7.45 1.36 0.24
C GLN A 169 7.17 -0.01 0.87
N GLU A 170 7.88 -1.06 0.44
CA GLU A 170 7.76 -2.41 0.99
C GLU A 170 7.77 -2.39 2.53
N VAL A 171 8.80 -1.78 3.12
CA VAL A 171 8.98 -1.70 4.59
C VAL A 171 7.89 -0.85 5.25
N LEU A 172 7.44 0.24 4.63
CA LEU A 172 6.45 1.13 5.22
C LEU A 172 5.02 0.57 5.18
N LEU A 173 4.76 -0.57 4.53
CA LEU A 173 3.49 -1.29 4.69
C LEU A 173 3.26 -1.66 6.16
N ASP A 174 4.30 -2.08 6.88
CA ASP A 174 4.22 -2.48 8.29
C ASP A 174 3.74 -1.34 9.19
N VAL A 175 3.93 -0.08 8.79
CA VAL A 175 3.38 1.06 9.53
C VAL A 175 1.85 1.04 9.56
N VAL A 176 1.21 0.52 8.51
CA VAL A 176 -0.25 0.40 8.39
C VAL A 176 -0.76 -0.87 9.08
N LEU A 177 0.04 -1.95 9.06
CA LEU A 177 -0.29 -3.24 9.65
C LEU A 177 -0.05 -3.32 11.17
N ASP A 178 0.75 -2.40 11.71
CA ASP A 178 1.04 -2.28 13.14
C ASP A 178 -0.22 -2.40 14.02
N GLU A 179 -0.27 -3.44 14.86
CA GLU A 179 -1.37 -3.74 15.77
C GLU A 179 -1.69 -2.58 16.73
N ALA A 180 -0.71 -1.73 17.06
CA ALA A 180 -0.93 -0.55 17.87
C ALA A 180 -1.83 0.50 17.18
N LYS A 181 -2.09 0.34 15.87
CA LYS A 181 -2.93 1.19 15.01
C LYS A 181 -4.17 0.44 14.52
N ILE A 182 -4.87 -0.18 15.47
CA ILE A 182 -6.08 -0.98 15.27
C ILE A 182 -7.03 -0.34 14.24
N GLY A 183 -7.39 -1.13 13.22
CA GLY A 183 -8.39 -0.79 12.22
C GLY A 183 -7.91 0.06 11.05
N VAL A 184 -6.66 0.56 11.04
CA VAL A 184 -6.15 1.35 9.91
C VAL A 184 -6.03 0.49 8.65
N ALA A 185 -5.39 -0.69 8.75
CA ALA A 185 -5.34 -1.65 7.64
C ALA A 185 -6.75 -2.04 7.15
N SER A 186 -7.68 -2.29 8.07
CA SER A 186 -9.08 -2.58 7.73
C SER A 186 -9.76 -1.46 6.91
N MET A 187 -9.43 -0.20 7.18
CA MET A 187 -10.05 0.95 6.51
C MET A 187 -9.34 1.38 5.22
N LEU A 188 -8.01 1.28 5.17
CA LEU A 188 -7.17 1.79 4.08
C LEU A 188 -6.51 0.69 3.26
N GLY A 189 -6.59 -0.56 3.68
CA GLY A 189 -5.88 -1.67 3.08
C GLY A 189 -4.39 -1.42 3.13
N SER A 190 -3.74 -1.60 1.98
CA SER A 190 -2.33 -1.32 1.79
C SER A 190 -2.09 -0.08 0.92
N ARG A 191 -3.08 0.79 0.76
CA ARG A 191 -3.03 1.88 -0.23
C ARG A 191 -2.00 2.95 0.03
N VAL A 192 -1.51 3.05 1.26
CA VAL A 192 -0.52 4.05 1.68
C VAL A 192 0.76 3.37 2.13
N ARG A 193 1.89 3.95 1.74
CA ARG A 193 3.26 3.51 2.01
C ARG A 193 4.00 4.69 2.63
N VAL A 194 3.80 4.91 3.93
CA VAL A 194 4.02 6.24 4.53
C VAL A 194 4.81 6.20 5.83
N LYS A 195 5.71 7.18 5.98
CA LYS A 195 6.36 7.47 7.25
C LYS A 195 5.48 8.43 8.05
N THR A 196 5.16 8.05 9.28
CA THR A 196 4.45 8.91 10.22
C THR A 196 5.37 9.95 10.85
N TRP A 197 4.81 11.12 11.15
CA TRP A 197 5.51 12.20 11.83
C TRP A 197 4.62 12.90 12.85
N SER A 198 5.24 13.45 13.89
CA SER A 198 4.56 14.26 14.89
C SER A 198 5.53 15.32 15.40
N TRP A 199 5.01 16.52 15.63
CA TRP A 199 5.76 17.68 16.09
C TRP A 199 4.85 18.60 16.91
N PHE A 200 5.38 19.74 17.32
CA PHE A 200 4.61 20.80 17.97
C PHE A 200 4.04 21.76 16.92
N ALA A 201 2.80 22.19 17.11
CA ALA A 201 2.18 23.25 16.32
C ALA A 201 2.68 24.60 16.85
N ASP A 202 3.45 25.31 16.04
CA ASP A 202 4.11 26.58 16.38
C ASP A 202 5.07 26.48 17.58
N ASP A 203 5.53 27.63 18.10
CA ASP A 203 6.41 27.72 19.28
C ASP A 203 5.71 27.31 20.59
N LYS A 204 4.43 26.93 20.52
CA LYS A 204 3.63 26.47 21.66
C LYS A 204 3.86 24.98 21.86
N GLN A 205 4.85 24.66 22.69
CA GLN A 205 5.31 23.29 23.04
C GLN A 205 4.23 22.34 23.63
N GLU A 206 2.97 22.74 23.68
CA GLU A 206 1.86 21.93 24.21
C GLU A 206 0.95 21.38 23.11
N ILE A 207 0.81 22.10 21.98
CA ILE A 207 -0.10 21.69 20.91
C ILE A 207 0.63 20.73 19.97
N ARG A 208 0.07 19.55 19.76
CA ARG A 208 0.63 18.55 18.85
C ARG A 208 0.03 18.67 17.45
N GLN A 209 0.89 18.58 16.45
CA GLN A 209 0.54 18.40 15.05
C GLN A 209 1.17 17.10 14.57
N GLY A 210 0.43 16.34 13.77
CA GLY A 210 0.90 15.04 13.30
C GLY A 210 0.33 14.69 11.95
N GLY A 211 0.87 13.63 11.39
CA GLY A 211 0.47 13.19 10.07
C GLY A 211 1.42 12.15 9.51
N PHE A 212 1.48 12.09 8.20
CA PHE A 212 2.32 11.15 7.48
C PHE A 212 2.65 11.68 6.09
N ALA A 213 3.75 11.22 5.52
CA ALA A 213 4.11 11.48 4.13
C ALA A 213 4.80 10.25 3.54
N GLY A 214 4.72 10.12 2.23
CA GLY A 214 5.21 8.96 1.49
C GLY A 214 4.43 8.84 0.20
N TRP A 215 3.94 7.64 -0.10
CA TRP A 215 3.34 7.36 -1.41
C TRP A 215 2.05 6.57 -1.32
N LEU A 216 1.28 6.65 -2.40
CA LEU A 216 0.36 5.60 -2.79
C LEU A 216 1.14 4.40 -3.36
N THR A 217 0.43 3.29 -3.56
CA THR A 217 0.96 2.06 -4.13
C THR A 217 1.56 2.20 -5.52
N ASP A 218 1.14 3.18 -6.31
CA ASP A 218 1.72 3.49 -7.63
C ASP A 218 2.91 4.45 -7.58
N GLY A 219 3.35 4.84 -6.37
CA GLY A 219 4.42 5.80 -6.20
C GLY A 219 3.99 7.26 -6.27
N THR A 220 2.69 7.57 -6.32
CA THR A 220 2.20 8.96 -6.21
C THR A 220 2.50 9.53 -4.82
N PRO A 221 3.29 10.61 -4.70
CA PRO A 221 3.57 11.24 -3.42
C PRO A 221 2.33 11.86 -2.76
N LEU A 222 2.28 11.76 -1.44
CA LEU A 222 1.26 12.42 -0.63
C LEU A 222 1.84 12.90 0.70
N TRP A 223 1.19 13.92 1.26
CA TRP A 223 1.44 14.44 2.60
C TRP A 223 0.12 14.72 3.30
N VAL A 224 0.06 14.40 4.58
CA VAL A 224 -1.10 14.63 5.42
C VAL A 224 -0.68 15.30 6.72
N THR A 225 -1.49 16.25 7.19
CA THR A 225 -1.37 16.83 8.53
C THR A 225 -2.72 17.06 9.18
N GLY A 226 -2.77 16.92 10.50
CA GLY A 226 -3.90 17.32 11.34
C GLY A 226 -3.49 17.52 12.80
N SER A 227 -4.48 17.88 13.62
CA SER A 227 -4.31 18.07 15.05
C SER A 227 -4.05 16.74 15.78
N GLY A 228 -3.15 16.76 16.75
CA GLY A 228 -2.78 15.59 17.56
C GLY A 228 -1.54 14.86 17.03
N THR A 229 -1.40 13.59 17.40
CA THR A 229 -0.29 12.74 16.95
C THR A 229 -0.60 12.07 15.61
N SER A 230 0.42 11.55 14.92
CA SER A 230 0.23 10.74 13.71
C SER A 230 -0.71 9.54 13.92
N LYS A 231 -0.63 8.89 15.08
CA LYS A 231 -1.56 7.80 15.45
C LYS A 231 -3.00 8.31 15.48
N THR A 232 -3.23 9.43 16.17
CA THR A 232 -4.56 10.07 16.24
C THR A 232 -5.09 10.40 14.85
N VAL A 233 -4.26 11.01 14.01
CA VAL A 233 -4.61 11.42 12.64
C VAL A 233 -4.97 10.21 11.77
N LEU A 234 -4.13 9.18 11.74
CA LEU A 234 -4.39 7.97 10.95
C LEU A 234 -5.68 7.28 11.39
N THR A 235 -5.86 7.01 12.69
CA THR A 235 -7.03 6.28 13.17
C THR A 235 -8.31 7.09 13.00
N ARG A 236 -8.30 8.41 13.25
CA ARG A 236 -9.49 9.27 13.17
C ARG A 236 -9.96 9.46 11.74
N TYR A 237 -9.05 9.62 10.79
CA TYR A 237 -9.37 10.01 9.42
C TYR A 237 -9.25 8.89 8.40
N ALA A 238 -8.89 7.66 8.77
CA ALA A 238 -8.75 6.54 7.84
C ALA A 238 -9.99 6.33 6.94
N THR A 239 -11.21 6.41 7.48
CA THR A 239 -12.45 6.33 6.68
C THR A 239 -12.58 7.48 5.67
N ALA A 240 -12.29 8.72 6.09
CA ALA A 240 -12.36 9.89 5.22
C ALA A 240 -11.29 9.81 4.12
N LEU A 241 -10.06 9.42 4.47
CA LEU A 241 -8.96 9.20 3.54
C LEU A 241 -9.30 8.10 2.51
N ASN A 242 -9.92 6.99 2.94
CA ASN A 242 -10.30 5.90 2.03
C ASN A 242 -11.22 6.39 0.90
N ARG A 243 -12.06 7.39 1.14
CA ARG A 243 -12.98 7.95 0.14
C ARG A 243 -12.30 8.88 -0.88
N VAL A 244 -11.14 9.42 -0.54
CA VAL A 244 -10.52 10.54 -1.29
C VAL A 244 -9.25 10.13 -1.99
N LEU A 245 -8.47 9.25 -1.37
CA LEU A 245 -7.29 8.69 -2.03
C LEU A 245 -7.76 7.98 -3.33
N PRO A 246 -7.00 8.07 -4.42
CA PRO A 246 -7.28 7.28 -5.62
C PRO A 246 -6.85 5.83 -5.42
N VAL A 247 -7.48 4.90 -6.13
CA VAL A 247 -6.99 3.53 -6.28
C VAL A 247 -6.35 3.43 -7.64
N PRO A 248 -5.05 3.11 -7.74
CA PRO A 248 -4.40 3.00 -9.03
C PRO A 248 -5.04 1.90 -9.87
N THR A 249 -5.21 2.18 -11.16
CA THR A 249 -5.82 1.25 -12.13
C THR A 249 -4.83 0.20 -12.63
N GLN A 250 -3.53 0.48 -12.50
CA GLN A 250 -2.44 -0.43 -12.77
C GLN A 250 -1.45 -0.35 -11.62
N VAL A 251 -1.11 -1.52 -11.13
CA VAL A 251 -0.12 -1.70 -10.08
C VAL A 251 0.84 -2.77 -10.58
N ALA A 252 2.13 -2.48 -10.51
CA ALA A 252 3.17 -3.46 -10.71
C ALA A 252 3.84 -3.70 -9.35
N SER A 253 3.74 -4.93 -8.86
CA SER A 253 4.52 -5.36 -7.69
C SER A 253 6.01 -5.52 -8.03
N GLY A 254 6.35 -5.67 -9.31
CA GLY A 254 7.68 -6.05 -9.75
C GLY A 254 8.00 -7.53 -9.50
N GLN A 255 7.03 -8.31 -8.98
CA GLN A 255 7.18 -9.74 -8.75
C GLN A 255 6.63 -10.54 -9.92
N CYS A 256 7.42 -11.50 -10.38
CA CYS A 256 7.13 -12.31 -11.55
C CYS A 256 6.31 -13.56 -11.21
N VAL A 257 5.30 -13.84 -12.04
CA VAL A 257 4.54 -15.10 -12.05
C VAL A 257 4.48 -15.69 -13.46
N LEU A 258 4.99 -16.91 -13.60
CA LEU A 258 4.83 -17.75 -14.79
C LEU A 258 3.61 -18.65 -14.62
N VAL A 259 2.67 -18.55 -15.56
CA VAL A 259 1.44 -19.34 -15.56
C VAL A 259 1.42 -20.28 -16.74
N ASP A 260 1.34 -21.58 -16.45
CA ASP A 260 1.09 -22.58 -17.47
C ASP A 260 -0.41 -22.66 -17.76
N LEU A 261 -0.86 -21.85 -18.73
CA LEU A 261 -2.26 -21.75 -19.11
C LEU A 261 -2.80 -23.09 -19.60
N PHE A 262 -3.99 -23.46 -19.13
CA PHE A 262 -4.67 -24.70 -19.48
C PHE A 262 -3.84 -25.96 -19.23
N ALA A 263 -3.05 -26.01 -18.14
CA ALA A 263 -2.08 -27.09 -17.87
C ALA A 263 -2.66 -28.52 -17.97
N ARG A 264 -3.95 -28.70 -17.68
CA ARG A 264 -4.65 -30.01 -17.77
C ARG A 264 -5.35 -30.29 -19.10
N TYR A 265 -5.34 -29.35 -20.04
CA TYR A 265 -6.07 -29.44 -21.31
C TYR A 265 -5.10 -29.36 -22.49
N PRO A 266 -4.74 -30.49 -23.13
CA PRO A 266 -3.82 -30.50 -24.26
C PRO A 266 -4.29 -29.61 -25.41
N LEU A 267 -3.40 -28.76 -25.92
CA LEU A 267 -3.67 -27.85 -27.02
C LEU A 267 -3.49 -28.55 -28.38
N LYS A 268 -4.47 -28.40 -29.27
CA LYS A 268 -4.40 -28.89 -30.66
C LYS A 268 -3.84 -27.83 -31.60
N LYS A 269 -4.34 -26.60 -31.51
CA LYS A 269 -3.87 -25.45 -32.29
C LYS A 269 -4.30 -24.14 -31.64
N VAL A 270 -3.58 -23.07 -31.97
CA VAL A 270 -3.97 -21.68 -31.69
C VAL A 270 -4.09 -20.95 -33.02
N THR A 271 -5.16 -20.20 -33.22
CA THR A 271 -5.36 -19.34 -34.39
C THR A 271 -5.63 -17.92 -33.93
N GLU A 272 -5.39 -16.92 -34.77
CA GLU A 272 -6.02 -15.61 -34.55
C GLU A 272 -7.54 -15.76 -34.65
N GLU A 273 -8.31 -14.96 -33.90
CA GLU A 273 -9.75 -15.16 -33.72
C GLU A 273 -10.54 -15.19 -35.06
N LYS A 274 -10.10 -14.39 -36.03
CA LYS A 274 -10.72 -14.27 -37.36
C LYS A 274 -9.99 -15.09 -38.46
N SER A 275 -8.98 -15.87 -38.09
CA SER A 275 -8.16 -16.65 -39.01
C SER A 275 -8.40 -18.15 -38.82
N THR A 276 -8.25 -18.91 -39.89
CA THR A 276 -8.23 -20.39 -39.86
C THR A 276 -6.81 -20.94 -39.76
N THR A 277 -5.80 -20.12 -40.02
CA THR A 277 -4.38 -20.47 -40.03
C THR A 277 -3.84 -20.56 -38.61
N ALA A 278 -3.10 -21.64 -38.33
CA ALA A 278 -2.44 -21.83 -37.04
C ALA A 278 -1.30 -20.82 -36.86
N VAL A 279 -1.25 -20.20 -35.68
CA VAL A 279 -0.17 -19.30 -35.27
C VAL A 279 1.06 -20.14 -34.94
N LYS A 280 2.23 -19.66 -35.37
CA LYS A 280 3.51 -20.30 -35.03
C LYS A 280 3.87 -20.03 -33.57
N PRO A 281 4.64 -20.91 -32.91
CA PRO A 281 5.18 -20.62 -31.58
C PRO A 281 5.89 -19.26 -31.53
N GLY A 282 5.67 -18.50 -30.47
CA GLY A 282 6.13 -17.12 -30.31
C GLY A 282 5.23 -16.31 -29.38
N VAL A 283 5.62 -15.05 -29.15
CA VAL A 283 4.87 -14.08 -28.35
C VAL A 283 3.55 -13.75 -29.06
N LEU A 284 2.46 -13.74 -28.30
CA LEU A 284 1.11 -13.47 -28.78
C LEU A 284 0.70 -12.05 -28.42
N ASN A 285 0.18 -11.30 -29.39
CA ASN A 285 -0.35 -9.95 -29.20
C ASN A 285 -1.58 -9.76 -30.11
N GLY A 286 -2.76 -9.84 -29.53
CA GLY A 286 -4.03 -9.81 -30.23
C GLY A 286 -5.07 -10.74 -29.62
N ARG A 287 -6.10 -11.04 -30.41
CA ARG A 287 -7.21 -11.93 -30.03
C ARG A 287 -7.02 -13.28 -30.69
N TYR A 288 -7.01 -14.33 -29.88
CA TYR A 288 -6.71 -15.69 -30.31
C TYR A 288 -7.85 -16.64 -29.95
N ARG A 289 -7.93 -17.73 -30.71
CA ARG A 289 -8.77 -18.89 -30.42
C ARG A 289 -7.86 -20.09 -30.17
N VAL A 290 -7.93 -20.64 -28.97
CA VAL A 290 -7.32 -21.92 -28.63
C VAL A 290 -8.30 -23.04 -28.97
N THR A 291 -7.82 -24.08 -29.63
CA THR A 291 -8.56 -25.33 -29.86
C THR A 291 -7.87 -26.44 -29.07
N PHE A 292 -8.62 -27.11 -28.22
CA PHE A 292 -8.14 -28.22 -27.40
C PHE A 292 -8.21 -29.54 -28.16
N ALA A 293 -7.47 -30.55 -27.70
CA ALA A 293 -7.44 -31.88 -28.31
C ALA A 293 -8.83 -32.55 -28.35
N ASN A 294 -9.70 -32.23 -27.39
CA ASN A 294 -11.08 -32.72 -27.34
C ASN A 294 -12.06 -31.97 -28.27
N GLY A 295 -11.59 -31.00 -29.05
CA GLY A 295 -12.41 -30.22 -29.99
C GLY A 295 -13.07 -28.97 -29.40
N ASN A 296 -13.02 -28.78 -28.08
CA ASN A 296 -13.48 -27.54 -27.46
C ASN A 296 -12.59 -26.38 -27.88
N HIS A 297 -13.14 -25.17 -27.83
CA HIS A 297 -12.40 -23.95 -28.13
C HIS A 297 -12.72 -22.86 -27.13
N MET A 298 -11.79 -21.93 -26.98
CA MET A 298 -11.93 -20.74 -26.15
C MET A 298 -11.20 -19.58 -26.82
N THR A 299 -11.71 -18.38 -26.65
CA THR A 299 -11.03 -17.17 -27.09
C THR A 299 -10.33 -16.50 -25.91
N PHE A 300 -9.20 -15.85 -26.19
CA PHE A 300 -8.52 -15.02 -25.21
C PHE A 300 -7.80 -13.86 -25.91
N VAL A 301 -7.46 -12.85 -25.12
CA VAL A 301 -6.67 -11.70 -25.55
C VAL A 301 -5.29 -11.80 -24.92
N SER A 302 -4.24 -11.46 -25.64
CA SER A 302 -2.92 -11.19 -25.07
C SER A 302 -2.41 -9.86 -25.61
N HIS A 303 -1.69 -9.12 -24.78
CA HIS A 303 -0.99 -7.87 -25.11
C HIS A 303 0.54 -8.07 -25.11
N GLY A 304 1.03 -9.28 -25.41
CA GLY A 304 2.46 -9.62 -25.43
C GLY A 304 2.95 -10.39 -24.20
N GLU A 305 2.11 -10.61 -23.20
CA GLU A 305 2.44 -11.33 -21.98
C GLU A 305 2.34 -12.86 -22.11
N THR A 306 1.70 -13.37 -23.17
CA THR A 306 1.51 -14.81 -23.39
C THR A 306 2.36 -15.29 -24.55
N THR A 307 3.06 -16.40 -24.36
CA THR A 307 3.88 -17.06 -25.40
C THR A 307 3.31 -18.44 -25.71
N LEU A 308 3.15 -18.72 -27.01
CA LEU A 308 2.91 -20.07 -27.50
C LEU A 308 4.25 -20.80 -27.66
N LEU A 309 4.41 -21.89 -26.92
CA LEU A 309 5.62 -22.70 -26.89
C LEU A 309 5.36 -24.07 -27.52
N THR A 310 6.43 -24.73 -27.96
CA THR A 310 6.43 -26.16 -28.28
C THR A 310 7.37 -26.88 -27.32
N VAL A 311 6.81 -27.70 -26.44
CA VAL A 311 7.57 -28.46 -25.44
C VAL A 311 7.37 -29.95 -25.71
N LYS A 312 8.46 -30.66 -26.03
CA LYS A 312 8.44 -32.10 -26.39
C LYS A 312 7.40 -32.40 -27.49
N GLY A 313 7.32 -31.55 -28.51
CA GLY A 313 6.39 -31.68 -29.63
C GLY A 313 4.93 -31.33 -29.32
N LYS A 314 4.61 -30.86 -28.11
CA LYS A 314 3.27 -30.43 -27.71
C LYS A 314 3.19 -28.91 -27.56
N LEU A 315 2.08 -28.32 -28.01
CA LEU A 315 1.81 -26.90 -27.84
C LEU A 315 1.48 -26.60 -26.37
N LYS A 316 2.06 -25.52 -25.85
CA LYS A 316 1.84 -25.00 -24.49
C LYS A 316 1.66 -23.49 -24.56
N LEU A 317 0.70 -22.94 -23.81
CA LEU A 317 0.60 -21.50 -23.59
C LEU A 317 1.17 -21.18 -22.22
N GLN A 318 2.07 -20.22 -22.15
CA GLN A 318 2.64 -19.73 -20.89
C GLN A 318 2.51 -18.22 -20.84
N SER A 319 1.98 -17.70 -19.75
CA SER A 319 1.91 -16.25 -19.50
C SER A 319 2.96 -15.84 -18.48
N HIS A 320 3.63 -14.73 -18.75
CA HIS A 320 4.54 -14.06 -17.82
C HIS A 320 3.85 -12.80 -17.30
N LEU A 321 3.45 -12.82 -16.04
CA LEU A 321 2.60 -11.79 -15.43
C LEU A 321 3.31 -11.13 -14.24
N ASP A 322 2.98 -9.86 -13.99
CA ASP A 322 3.15 -9.30 -12.64
C ASP A 322 2.22 -10.03 -11.67
N ARG A 323 2.66 -10.22 -10.43
CA ARG A 323 1.86 -10.89 -9.38
C ARG A 323 0.47 -10.27 -9.20
N GLU A 324 0.33 -8.96 -9.28
CA GLU A 324 -0.98 -8.31 -9.10
C GLU A 324 -1.89 -8.52 -10.32
N GLU A 325 -1.33 -8.61 -11.53
CA GLU A 325 -2.12 -9.02 -12.70
C GLU A 325 -2.54 -10.49 -12.60
N TYR A 326 -1.68 -11.36 -12.08
CA TYR A 326 -2.03 -12.75 -11.78
C TYR A 326 -3.20 -12.83 -10.79
N VAL A 327 -3.10 -12.15 -9.65
CA VAL A 327 -4.13 -12.15 -8.59
C VAL A 327 -5.47 -11.66 -9.16
N ALA A 328 -5.46 -10.58 -9.95
CA ALA A 328 -6.66 -10.06 -10.59
C ALA A 328 -7.28 -11.05 -11.59
N ARG A 329 -6.46 -11.75 -12.39
CA ARG A 329 -6.93 -12.78 -13.33
C ARG A 329 -7.49 -14.02 -12.64
N VAL A 330 -6.97 -14.39 -11.47
CA VAL A 330 -7.56 -15.46 -10.64
C VAL A 330 -8.89 -14.99 -10.06
N LEU A 331 -8.99 -13.75 -9.58
CA LEU A 331 -10.23 -13.20 -9.04
C LEU A 331 -11.35 -13.22 -10.10
N ASP A 332 -11.09 -12.78 -11.33
CA ASP A 332 -12.06 -12.84 -12.43
C ASP A 332 -12.49 -14.27 -12.78
N ARG A 333 -11.57 -15.23 -12.59
CA ARG A 333 -11.80 -16.61 -13.00
C ARG A 333 -12.53 -17.44 -11.95
N GLU A 334 -12.34 -17.11 -10.68
CA GLU A 334 -12.78 -17.93 -9.54
C GLU A 334 -13.82 -17.24 -8.65
N ALA A 335 -13.96 -15.92 -8.77
CA ALA A 335 -14.87 -15.10 -7.98
C ALA A 335 -15.42 -13.91 -8.81
N LYS A 336 -15.66 -12.76 -8.17
CA LYS A 336 -16.08 -11.50 -8.81
C LYS A 336 -15.46 -10.31 -8.07
N SER A 337 -15.44 -9.14 -8.70
CA SER A 337 -15.06 -7.88 -8.05
C SER A 337 -16.16 -7.28 -7.15
N THR A 338 -17.33 -7.92 -7.07
CA THR A 338 -18.47 -7.48 -6.26
C THR A 338 -19.06 -8.62 -5.43
N PRO A 339 -19.40 -8.40 -4.15
CA PRO A 339 -19.25 -7.15 -3.39
C PRO A 339 -17.77 -6.84 -3.05
N PRO A 340 -17.39 -5.56 -2.91
CA PRO A 340 -15.98 -5.17 -2.77
C PRO A 340 -15.25 -5.79 -1.58
N GLU A 341 -15.87 -5.87 -0.40
CA GLU A 341 -15.21 -6.42 0.79
C GLU A 341 -14.90 -7.91 0.65
N ALA A 342 -15.82 -8.70 0.06
CA ALA A 342 -15.55 -10.10 -0.26
C ALA A 342 -14.45 -10.24 -1.32
N ALA A 343 -14.45 -9.38 -2.34
CA ALA A 343 -13.43 -9.39 -3.39
C ALA A 343 -12.03 -9.05 -2.84
N LYS A 344 -11.93 -8.04 -1.95
CA LYS A 344 -10.68 -7.72 -1.23
C LYS A 344 -10.18 -8.91 -0.42
N ALA A 345 -11.05 -9.55 0.38
CA ALA A 345 -10.67 -10.74 1.15
C ALA A 345 -10.16 -11.86 0.23
N MET A 346 -10.87 -12.10 -0.88
CA MET A 346 -10.46 -13.08 -1.88
C MET A 346 -9.09 -12.76 -2.50
N THR A 347 -8.77 -11.50 -2.81
CA THR A 347 -7.45 -11.14 -3.37
C THR A 347 -6.30 -11.43 -2.40
N VAL A 348 -6.49 -11.23 -1.10
CA VAL A 348 -5.49 -11.58 -0.07
C VAL A 348 -5.30 -13.10 -0.01
N ALA A 349 -6.41 -13.87 -0.01
CA ALA A 349 -6.37 -15.32 -0.02
C ALA A 349 -5.67 -15.87 -1.28
N ILE A 350 -5.97 -15.31 -2.45
CA ILE A 350 -5.34 -15.69 -3.72
C ILE A 350 -3.83 -15.46 -3.68
N ARG A 351 -3.39 -14.27 -3.21
CA ARG A 351 -1.98 -13.89 -3.13
C ARG A 351 -1.23 -14.77 -2.13
N THR A 352 -1.83 -15.03 -0.99
CA THR A 352 -1.27 -15.91 0.05
C THR A 352 -1.15 -17.34 -0.45
N TYR A 353 -2.18 -17.86 -1.12
CA TYR A 353 -2.12 -19.20 -1.72
C TYR A 353 -0.97 -19.31 -2.73
N LEU A 354 -0.82 -18.33 -3.63
CA LEU A 354 0.28 -18.30 -4.59
C LEU A 354 1.64 -18.37 -3.87
N GLN A 355 1.83 -17.54 -2.85
CA GLN A 355 3.07 -17.48 -2.08
C GLN A 355 3.41 -18.80 -1.37
N GLN A 356 2.39 -19.53 -0.92
CA GLN A 356 2.55 -20.80 -0.19
C GLN A 356 2.71 -22.02 -1.10
N ASN A 357 2.17 -21.99 -2.33
CA ASN A 357 1.99 -23.20 -3.15
C ASN A 357 2.68 -23.15 -4.53
N ALA A 358 3.14 -21.99 -5.00
CA ALA A 358 3.83 -21.91 -6.29
C ALA A 358 5.25 -22.49 -6.20
N ASP A 359 5.69 -23.12 -7.29
CA ASP A 359 7.09 -23.47 -7.47
C ASP A 359 7.92 -22.20 -7.75
N ARG A 360 9.24 -22.33 -7.67
CA ARG A 360 10.17 -21.27 -8.11
C ARG A 360 10.85 -21.67 -9.42
N ASP A 361 10.84 -20.75 -10.38
CA ASP A 361 11.60 -20.84 -11.63
C ASP A 361 12.45 -19.58 -11.78
N GLY A 362 13.72 -19.68 -11.36
CA GLY A 362 14.58 -18.51 -11.16
C GLY A 362 13.97 -17.54 -10.14
N ASP A 363 13.83 -16.28 -10.54
CA ASP A 363 13.23 -15.22 -9.72
C ASP A 363 11.69 -15.16 -9.81
N CYS A 364 11.08 -16.03 -10.62
CA CYS A 364 9.65 -16.09 -10.84
C CYS A 364 8.98 -17.18 -9.98
N LEU A 365 7.76 -16.91 -9.54
CA LEU A 365 6.85 -17.96 -9.09
C LEU A 365 6.25 -18.68 -10.30
N SER A 366 6.15 -19.99 -10.28
CA SER A 366 5.58 -20.79 -11.36
C SER A 366 4.39 -21.60 -10.86
N ILE A 367 3.26 -21.51 -11.55
CA ILE A 367 2.03 -22.19 -11.16
C ILE A 367 1.20 -22.62 -12.37
N PRO A 368 0.64 -23.85 -12.39
CA PRO A 368 -0.28 -24.26 -13.45
C PRO A 368 -1.66 -23.61 -13.29
N ASP A 369 -2.28 -23.20 -14.40
CA ASP A 369 -3.71 -22.88 -14.45
C ASP A 369 -4.53 -24.19 -14.36
N SER A 370 -5.10 -24.45 -13.19
CA SER A 370 -5.75 -25.72 -12.88
C SER A 370 -6.69 -25.59 -11.68
N SER A 371 -7.72 -26.44 -11.59
CA SER A 371 -8.55 -26.51 -10.38
C SER A 371 -7.90 -27.26 -9.22
N ALA A 372 -6.70 -27.83 -9.42
CA ALA A 372 -5.89 -28.37 -8.33
C ALA A 372 -5.06 -27.27 -7.64
N THR A 373 -4.85 -26.16 -8.34
CA THR A 373 -4.16 -24.95 -7.89
C THR A 373 -5.15 -23.79 -7.96
N GLN A 374 -4.85 -22.75 -8.74
CA GLN A 374 -5.75 -21.64 -9.01
C GLN A 374 -6.03 -21.60 -10.50
N ARG A 375 -7.30 -21.37 -10.88
CA ARG A 375 -7.64 -21.13 -12.28
C ARG A 375 -7.35 -19.69 -12.62
N VAL A 376 -6.67 -19.46 -13.74
CA VAL A 376 -6.22 -18.14 -14.15
C VAL A 376 -6.90 -17.76 -15.47
N SER A 377 -7.43 -16.54 -15.56
CA SER A 377 -7.92 -16.03 -16.85
C SER A 377 -6.76 -15.93 -17.85
N ALA A 378 -6.94 -16.47 -19.07
CA ALA A 378 -5.97 -16.28 -20.15
C ALA A 378 -5.99 -14.86 -20.74
N SER A 379 -7.06 -14.08 -20.49
CA SER A 379 -7.15 -12.69 -20.92
C SER A 379 -6.78 -11.72 -19.80
N PRO A 380 -6.32 -10.49 -20.11
CA PRO A 380 -6.12 -9.42 -19.15
C PRO A 380 -7.30 -9.25 -18.20
N ALA A 381 -6.97 -8.98 -16.93
CA ALA A 381 -7.96 -8.81 -15.88
C ALA A 381 -8.89 -7.62 -16.16
N THR A 382 -10.13 -7.73 -15.68
CA THR A 382 -11.10 -6.66 -15.71
C THR A 382 -10.64 -5.50 -14.82
N VAL A 383 -11.13 -4.29 -15.13
CA VAL A 383 -10.86 -3.10 -14.30
C VAL A 383 -11.31 -3.33 -12.86
N GLY A 384 -12.48 -3.96 -12.66
CA GLY A 384 -12.99 -4.25 -11.32
C GLY A 384 -12.05 -5.14 -10.50
N ALA A 385 -11.51 -6.20 -11.11
CA ALA A 385 -10.58 -7.10 -10.43
C ALA A 385 -9.24 -6.43 -10.12
N ARG A 386 -8.72 -5.63 -11.05
CA ARG A 386 -7.50 -4.82 -10.82
C ARG A 386 -7.69 -3.83 -9.69
N THR A 387 -8.83 -3.15 -9.62
CA THR A 387 -9.12 -2.20 -8.53
C THR A 387 -9.10 -2.89 -7.15
N MET A 388 -9.71 -4.08 -7.02
CA MET A 388 -9.71 -4.80 -5.73
C MET A 388 -8.31 -5.28 -5.36
N THR A 389 -7.56 -5.75 -6.35
CA THR A 389 -6.19 -6.24 -6.18
C THR A 389 -5.22 -5.11 -5.81
N ALA A 390 -5.32 -3.97 -6.48
CA ALA A 390 -4.56 -2.76 -6.17
C ALA A 390 -4.85 -2.21 -4.76
N TRP A 391 -6.10 -2.34 -4.28
CA TRP A 391 -6.50 -1.89 -2.95
C TRP A 391 -5.83 -2.74 -1.84
N THR A 392 -5.61 -4.03 -2.09
CA THR A 392 -5.01 -5.00 -1.16
C THR A 392 -3.57 -5.37 -1.51
N GLN A 393 -2.89 -4.61 -2.38
CA GLN A 393 -1.56 -4.95 -2.88
C GLN A 393 -0.60 -5.30 -1.73
N ASP A 394 0.19 -6.36 -1.92
CA ASP A 394 1.18 -6.86 -0.95
C ASP A 394 0.61 -7.42 0.35
N LEU A 395 -0.70 -7.32 0.61
CA LEU A 395 -1.30 -7.97 1.77
C LEU A 395 -1.32 -9.49 1.55
N ILE A 396 -0.67 -10.20 2.47
CA ILE A 396 -0.63 -11.66 2.53
C ILE A 396 -0.88 -12.09 3.97
N TYR A 397 -1.22 -13.36 4.18
CA TYR A 397 -1.28 -13.93 5.53
C TYR A 397 -0.04 -14.77 5.84
N ALA A 398 0.53 -14.53 7.02
CA ALA A 398 1.45 -15.44 7.67
C ALA A 398 0.67 -16.45 8.53
N GLY A 399 1.28 -17.61 8.79
CA GLY A 399 0.66 -18.69 9.56
C GLY A 399 0.30 -19.90 8.70
N ASP A 400 -0.85 -20.50 9.00
CA ASP A 400 -1.28 -21.78 8.43
C ASP A 400 -1.59 -21.72 6.92
N PRO A 401 -1.57 -22.88 6.23
CA PRO A 401 -1.94 -22.96 4.81
C PRO A 401 -3.34 -22.41 4.55
N VAL A 402 -3.45 -21.51 3.57
CA VAL A 402 -4.74 -20.95 3.18
C VAL A 402 -5.37 -21.72 2.04
N HIS A 403 -6.69 -21.89 2.10
CA HIS A 403 -7.49 -22.42 1.01
C HIS A 403 -8.70 -21.54 0.74
N TYR A 404 -9.29 -21.66 -0.45
CA TYR A 404 -10.59 -21.07 -0.71
C TYR A 404 -11.44 -21.96 -1.60
N HIS A 405 -12.75 -21.81 -1.50
CA HIS A 405 -13.71 -22.61 -2.25
C HIS A 405 -14.94 -21.77 -2.63
N GLY A 406 -15.66 -22.19 -3.68
CA GLY A 406 -16.86 -21.47 -4.12
C GLY A 406 -17.98 -21.41 -3.06
N SER A 407 -18.11 -22.45 -2.24
CA SER A 407 -19.24 -22.60 -1.31
C SER A 407 -18.96 -23.34 0.01
N ARG A 408 -17.81 -23.99 0.15
CA ARG A 408 -17.50 -24.86 1.29
C ARG A 408 -16.93 -23.99 2.40
N VAL A 409 -17.56 -24.03 3.57
CA VAL A 409 -17.11 -23.33 4.76
C VAL A 409 -16.47 -24.37 5.67
N THR A 410 -15.16 -24.28 5.83
CA THR A 410 -14.33 -25.09 6.74
C THR A 410 -13.23 -24.18 7.28
N GLU A 411 -12.69 -24.50 8.45
CA GLU A 411 -11.53 -23.79 9.01
C GLU A 411 -10.35 -23.78 8.02
N GLY A 412 -9.62 -22.68 7.97
CA GLY A 412 -8.55 -22.46 7.00
C GLY A 412 -9.03 -22.32 5.54
N THR A 413 -10.34 -22.14 5.31
CA THR A 413 -10.92 -22.05 3.96
C THR A 413 -11.87 -20.87 3.81
N LEU A 414 -11.51 -19.89 2.97
CA LEU A 414 -12.44 -18.83 2.57
C LEU A 414 -13.48 -19.35 1.58
N SER A 415 -14.76 -19.28 1.96
CA SER A 415 -15.89 -19.59 1.08
C SER A 415 -16.38 -18.35 0.36
N TRP A 416 -16.31 -18.29 -0.97
CA TRP A 416 -16.77 -17.13 -1.75
C TRP A 416 -18.24 -16.79 -1.45
N ARG A 417 -19.13 -17.78 -1.45
CA ARG A 417 -20.55 -17.58 -1.13
C ARG A 417 -20.74 -17.01 0.29
N HIS A 418 -19.96 -17.47 1.26
CA HIS A 418 -20.09 -16.97 2.63
C HIS A 418 -19.52 -15.55 2.76
N ALA A 419 -18.34 -15.29 2.20
CA ALA A 419 -17.74 -13.96 2.14
C ALA A 419 -18.69 -12.94 1.49
N THR A 420 -19.41 -13.31 0.43
CA THR A 420 -20.40 -12.42 -0.19
C THR A 420 -21.59 -12.11 0.74
N ALA A 421 -22.01 -13.08 1.55
CA ALA A 421 -23.10 -12.90 2.52
C ALA A 421 -22.66 -12.01 3.69
N GLN A 422 -21.46 -12.24 4.22
CA GLN A 422 -20.82 -11.42 5.26
C GLN A 422 -20.65 -9.97 4.81
N ALA A 423 -20.12 -9.75 3.59
CA ALA A 423 -20.03 -8.41 3.01
C ALA A 423 -21.41 -7.75 2.85
N GLY A 424 -22.44 -8.53 2.51
CA GLY A 424 -23.84 -8.05 2.46
C GLY A 424 -24.42 -7.65 3.83
N GLN A 425 -23.85 -8.16 4.92
CA GLN A 425 -24.16 -7.79 6.31
C GLN A 425 -23.32 -6.60 6.81
N GLY A 426 -22.43 -6.07 5.97
CA GLY A 426 -21.55 -4.94 6.31
C GLY A 426 -20.21 -5.34 6.89
N GLU A 427 -19.85 -6.63 6.89
CA GLU A 427 -18.51 -7.06 7.29
C GLU A 427 -17.45 -6.57 6.31
N ARG A 428 -16.32 -6.13 6.85
CA ARG A 428 -15.15 -5.69 6.08
C ARG A 428 -14.26 -6.88 5.72
N TYR A 429 -13.39 -6.66 4.74
CA TYR A 429 -12.52 -7.73 4.22
C TYR A 429 -11.67 -8.41 5.31
N ASP A 430 -11.18 -7.66 6.30
CA ASP A 430 -10.37 -8.17 7.42
C ASP A 430 -11.18 -9.05 8.37
N GLN A 431 -12.46 -8.75 8.57
CA GLN A 431 -13.37 -9.58 9.38
C GLN A 431 -13.71 -10.89 8.65
N ILE A 432 -13.96 -10.80 7.34
CA ILE A 432 -14.18 -11.97 6.48
C ILE A 432 -12.94 -12.88 6.50
N LEU A 433 -11.74 -12.29 6.41
CA LEU A 433 -10.48 -13.02 6.48
C LEU A 433 -10.25 -13.65 7.85
N ALA A 434 -10.43 -12.90 8.95
CA ALA A 434 -10.26 -13.42 10.31
C ALA A 434 -11.23 -14.56 10.63
N PHE A 435 -12.44 -14.55 10.05
CA PHE A 435 -13.37 -15.68 10.15
C PHE A 435 -12.87 -16.92 9.40
N ALA A 436 -12.31 -16.74 8.21
CA ALA A 436 -11.83 -17.84 7.38
C ALA A 436 -10.50 -18.43 7.88
N TYR A 437 -9.64 -17.60 8.47
CA TYR A 437 -8.26 -17.91 8.85
C TYR A 437 -7.96 -17.37 10.27
N PRO A 438 -8.55 -17.95 11.32
CA PRO A 438 -8.46 -17.41 12.67
C PRO A 438 -7.04 -17.42 13.27
N ASP A 439 -6.17 -18.33 12.80
CA ASP A 439 -4.80 -18.51 13.29
C ASP A 439 -3.74 -17.80 12.41
N ASN A 440 -4.18 -16.94 11.48
CA ASN A 440 -3.32 -16.21 10.57
C ASN A 440 -3.32 -14.71 10.89
N ASN A 441 -2.21 -14.03 10.55
CA ASN A 441 -2.05 -12.59 10.73
C ASN A 441 -1.55 -11.91 9.44
N LEU A 442 -2.06 -10.69 9.19
CA LEU A 442 -1.76 -9.87 8.00
C LEU A 442 -0.32 -9.35 8.01
#